data_AF-A0A5C1Q1P7-F1
#
_entry.id   AF-A0A5C1Q1P7-F1
#
_cell.length_a   1.000
_cell.length_b   1.000
_cell.length_c   1.000
_cell.angle_alpha   90.00
_cell.angle_beta   90.00
_cell.angle_gamma   90.00
#
_symmetry.space_group_name_H-M   'P 1'
#
loop_
_entity.id
_entity.type
_entity.pdbx_description
1 polymer ?
#
loop_
_entity_poly.entity_id
_entity_poly.type
_entity_poly.pdbx_seq_one_letter_code
_entity_poly.pdbx_strand_id
1 'polypeptide(L)'
;MTSPDPSRPEALRRIAAIDAEAYARTRNALDGAVTGLSPWITHGIVTPAEVLAGAIAAHAAAGRRTPIGLQHRLVMELGWREYFRHVWHHRGDAILRSLHEGVLPGAAYADAVPDDVRQARTGVPVIDRAVRELHASGHLHNHARLWLASYLVHLRKVHWRAGADWLWPRLLDGDLASNHLSWQWVAATGSRKPYLFNAENIARHAPPEWHSPGSVLDTDYDSLERIARSPTPVRTRPRPDAEGLPEPALQAEPSDGIPTRIGAELHEQVRGREVWLAHPWALGDPPADLPAGTVVVGLLVAETHRARPWSAARWNFVMPRLRQLAPHCALAPLAQWRALLRDARRVHARDDPHLRPALEALATDLRPAPRLFPHIARPCDSFSQWWTRVGRELSPADPVFSLVCPVPGDPDADPVAYPVLPPPRRAGDRRARWHRP
;
A
#
# COMPACT_ATOMS: atom_id res chain seq x y z
N MET A 1 -15.94 -13.06 -7.40
CA MET A 1 -15.51 -11.92 -8.24
C MET A 1 -14.21 -12.31 -8.92
N THR A 2 -14.02 -11.96 -10.19
CA THR A 2 -12.76 -12.18 -10.91
C THR A 2 -11.68 -11.23 -10.40
N SER A 3 -10.42 -11.68 -10.34
CA SER A 3 -9.29 -10.79 -10.06
C SER A 3 -9.27 -9.65 -11.08
N PRO A 4 -8.93 -8.40 -10.70
CA PRO A 4 -8.79 -7.33 -11.68
C PRO A 4 -7.72 -7.68 -12.73
N ASP A 5 -7.91 -7.19 -13.96
CA ASP A 5 -6.94 -7.33 -15.05
C ASP A 5 -5.64 -6.59 -14.70
N PRO A 6 -4.50 -7.28 -14.51
CA PRO A 6 -3.24 -6.65 -14.15
C PRO A 6 -2.54 -5.96 -15.35
N SER A 7 -3.20 -5.83 -16.50
CA SER A 7 -2.61 -5.19 -17.66
C SER A 7 -2.35 -3.70 -17.43
N ARG A 8 -1.30 -3.20 -18.10
CA ARG A 8 -0.99 -1.75 -18.12
C ARG A 8 -2.08 -0.93 -18.81
N PRO A 9 -2.70 -1.37 -19.93
CA PRO A 9 -3.87 -0.70 -20.50
C PRO A 9 -5.04 -0.52 -19.51
N GLU A 10 -5.38 -1.54 -18.72
CA GLU A 10 -6.41 -1.41 -17.68
C GLU A 10 -6.02 -0.37 -16.61
N ALA A 11 -4.76 -0.35 -16.20
CA ALA A 11 -4.25 0.66 -15.27
C ALA A 11 -4.42 2.09 -15.83
N LEU A 12 -4.06 2.30 -17.10
CA LEU A 12 -4.19 3.61 -17.77
C LEU A 12 -5.66 4.01 -17.95
N ARG A 13 -6.55 3.06 -18.27
CA ARG A 13 -7.99 3.29 -18.32
C ARG A 13 -8.54 3.76 -16.97
N ARG A 14 -8.11 3.13 -15.88
CA ARG A 14 -8.47 3.55 -14.51
C ARG A 14 -7.93 4.94 -14.17
N ILE A 15 -6.69 5.24 -14.56
CA ILE A 15 -6.09 6.57 -14.39
C ILE A 15 -6.90 7.64 -15.12
N ALA A 16 -7.28 7.39 -16.37
CA ALA A 16 -8.07 8.32 -17.18
C ALA A 16 -9.49 8.54 -16.62
N ALA A 17 -9.98 7.63 -15.79
CA ALA A 17 -11.30 7.71 -15.14
C ALA A 17 -11.27 8.37 -13.75
N ILE A 18 -10.10 8.87 -13.28
CA ILE A 18 -10.00 9.50 -11.96
C ILE A 18 -10.79 10.81 -11.93
N ASP A 19 -11.83 10.87 -11.10
CA ASP A 19 -12.47 12.13 -10.68
C ASP A 19 -11.79 12.66 -9.41
N ALA A 20 -10.84 13.58 -9.60
CA ALA A 20 -10.05 14.14 -8.51
C ALA A 20 -10.88 14.94 -7.49
N GLU A 21 -11.94 15.64 -7.90
CA GLU A 21 -12.76 16.41 -6.95
C GLU A 21 -13.70 15.51 -6.17
N ALA A 22 -14.34 14.54 -6.84
CA ALA A 22 -15.14 13.54 -6.17
C ALA A 22 -14.27 12.79 -5.16
N TYR A 23 -13.06 12.38 -5.54
CA TYR A 23 -12.08 11.77 -4.64
C TYR A 23 -11.81 12.66 -3.41
N ALA A 24 -11.52 13.96 -3.62
CA ALA A 24 -11.25 14.87 -2.52
C ALA A 24 -12.42 14.99 -1.54
N ARG A 25 -13.67 14.96 -2.04
CA ARG A 25 -14.89 15.08 -1.25
C ARG A 25 -15.30 13.78 -0.57
N THR A 26 -15.23 12.63 -1.25
CA THR A 26 -15.94 11.41 -0.85
C THR A 26 -15.07 10.21 -0.52
N ARG A 27 -13.74 10.24 -0.71
CA ARG A 27 -12.83 9.07 -0.48
C ARG A 27 -12.90 8.40 0.90
N ASN A 28 -13.53 9.04 1.88
CA ASN A 28 -13.70 8.46 3.22
C ASN A 28 -14.93 7.56 3.31
N ALA A 29 -15.93 7.76 2.45
CA ALA A 29 -17.09 6.90 2.35
C ALA A 29 -16.75 5.63 1.55
N LEU A 30 -17.22 4.46 1.98
CA LEU A 30 -16.91 3.17 1.33
C LEU A 30 -17.44 3.09 -0.11
N ASP A 31 -18.54 3.76 -0.40
CA ASP A 31 -19.15 3.94 -1.72
C ASP A 31 -18.70 5.23 -2.42
N GLY A 32 -17.71 5.92 -1.84
CA GLY A 32 -17.11 7.12 -2.39
C GLY A 32 -16.11 6.87 -3.52
N ALA A 33 -15.62 7.97 -4.11
CA ALA A 33 -14.67 7.90 -5.20
C ALA A 33 -13.26 7.54 -4.68
N VAL A 34 -12.74 6.42 -5.16
CA VAL A 34 -11.35 5.97 -4.97
C VAL A 34 -10.75 5.55 -6.30
N THR A 35 -9.42 5.61 -6.43
CA THR A 35 -8.76 5.26 -7.70
C THR A 35 -8.72 3.75 -7.95
N GLY A 36 -8.71 2.94 -6.89
CA GLY A 36 -8.54 1.50 -6.97
C GLY A 36 -7.20 1.05 -7.58
N LEU A 37 -6.20 1.93 -7.67
CA LEU A 37 -4.93 1.68 -8.38
C LEU A 37 -3.82 1.07 -7.50
N SER A 38 -4.06 0.87 -6.20
CA SER A 38 -3.03 0.41 -5.27
C SER A 38 -2.36 -0.92 -5.65
N PRO A 39 -3.03 -1.93 -6.25
CA PRO A 39 -2.34 -3.14 -6.73
C PRO A 39 -1.36 -2.84 -7.86
N TRP A 40 -1.75 -2.05 -8.86
CA TRP A 40 -0.89 -1.68 -9.98
C TRP A 40 0.32 -0.85 -9.55
N ILE A 41 0.14 0.06 -8.58
CA ILE A 41 1.24 0.86 -8.00
C ILE A 41 2.18 -0.02 -7.16
N THR A 42 1.63 -0.94 -6.35
CA THR A 42 2.42 -1.85 -5.49
C THR A 42 3.31 -2.77 -6.32
N HIS A 43 2.78 -3.25 -7.44
CA HIS A 43 3.47 -4.15 -8.35
C HIS A 43 4.25 -3.42 -9.45
N GLY A 44 4.31 -2.09 -9.43
CA GLY A 44 5.12 -1.28 -10.34
C GLY A 44 4.66 -1.27 -11.81
N ILE A 45 3.40 -1.62 -12.07
CA ILE A 45 2.80 -1.64 -13.42
C ILE A 45 2.59 -0.21 -13.94
N VAL A 46 2.27 0.70 -13.01
CA VAL A 46 2.28 2.16 -13.19
C VAL A 46 2.95 2.80 -11.98
N THR A 47 3.52 3.98 -12.20
CA THR A 47 4.18 4.78 -11.17
C THR A 47 3.22 5.81 -10.57
N PRO A 48 3.47 6.29 -9.34
CA PRO A 48 2.72 7.41 -8.77
C PRO A 48 2.71 8.68 -9.65
N ALA A 49 3.79 8.93 -10.41
CA ALA A 49 3.87 10.05 -11.35
C ALA A 49 2.92 9.90 -12.53
N GLU A 50 2.81 8.71 -13.12
CA GLU A 50 1.82 8.44 -14.18
C GLU A 50 0.39 8.60 -13.66
N VAL A 51 0.12 8.15 -12.43
CA VAL A 51 -1.20 8.30 -11.80
C VAL A 51 -1.55 9.78 -11.63
N LEU A 52 -0.62 10.60 -11.11
CA LEU A 52 -0.87 12.02 -10.93
C LEU A 52 -1.02 12.75 -12.27
N ALA A 53 -0.12 12.50 -13.22
CA ALA A 53 -0.17 13.11 -14.54
C ALA A 53 -1.48 12.80 -15.27
N GLY A 54 -1.92 11.55 -15.24
CA GLY A 54 -3.18 11.16 -15.87
C GLY A 54 -4.41 11.67 -15.11
N ALA A 55 -4.36 11.79 -13.77
CA ALA A 55 -5.43 12.44 -13.01
C ALA A 55 -5.56 13.94 -13.35
N ILE A 56 -4.44 14.64 -13.55
CA ILE A 56 -4.42 16.03 -14.02
C ILE A 56 -5.01 16.14 -15.43
N ALA A 57 -4.60 15.26 -16.34
CA ALA A 57 -5.13 15.23 -17.71
C ALA A 57 -6.65 14.95 -17.72
N ALA A 58 -7.13 13.99 -16.92
CA ALA A 58 -8.56 13.69 -16.77
C ALA A 58 -9.34 14.87 -16.18
N HIS A 59 -8.77 15.55 -15.19
CA HIS A 59 -9.37 16.75 -14.57
C HIS A 59 -9.52 17.89 -15.58
N ALA A 60 -8.47 18.15 -16.38
CA ALA A 60 -8.50 19.16 -17.44
C ALA A 60 -9.48 18.79 -18.56
N ALA A 61 -9.51 17.51 -18.99
CA ALA A 61 -10.43 17.01 -20.01
C ALA A 61 -11.90 17.11 -19.57
N ALA A 62 -12.18 17.05 -18.27
CA ALA A 62 -13.50 17.29 -17.70
C ALA A 62 -13.87 18.79 -17.61
N GLY A 63 -13.06 19.69 -18.18
CA GLY A 63 -13.31 21.15 -18.19
C GLY A 63 -13.06 21.84 -16.85
N ARG A 64 -12.40 21.18 -15.90
CA ARG A 64 -12.18 21.71 -14.55
C ARG A 64 -10.90 22.55 -14.54
N ARG A 65 -11.03 23.79 -14.06
CA ARG A 65 -9.94 24.79 -14.08
C ARG A 65 -9.13 24.83 -12.78
N THR A 66 -9.59 24.16 -11.73
CA THR A 66 -8.90 24.16 -10.43
C THR A 66 -7.64 23.29 -10.52
N PRO A 67 -6.44 23.80 -10.22
CA PRO A 67 -5.24 22.99 -10.30
C PRO A 67 -5.21 21.91 -9.21
N ILE A 68 -4.74 20.72 -9.58
CA ILE A 68 -4.38 19.66 -8.62
C ILE A 68 -2.98 19.98 -8.07
N GLY A 69 -2.94 20.84 -7.05
CA GLY A 69 -1.71 21.23 -6.37
C GLY A 69 -1.25 20.23 -5.30
N LEU A 70 -0.11 20.49 -4.65
CA LEU A 70 0.42 19.67 -3.56
C LEU A 70 -0.59 19.42 -2.43
N GLN A 71 -1.44 20.40 -2.11
CA GLN A 71 -2.42 20.26 -1.02
C GLN A 71 -3.66 19.45 -1.41
N HIS A 72 -3.76 19.00 -2.67
CA HIS A 72 -4.87 18.18 -3.11
C HIS A 72 -4.83 16.81 -2.43
N ARG A 73 -6.00 16.29 -2.01
CA ARG A 73 -6.10 15.04 -1.25
C ARG A 73 -5.45 13.86 -1.97
N LEU A 74 -5.67 13.72 -3.28
CA LEU A 74 -5.02 12.66 -4.08
C LEU A 74 -3.48 12.72 -4.00
N VAL A 75 -2.91 13.92 -4.07
CA VAL A 75 -1.45 14.13 -4.01
C VAL A 75 -0.90 13.79 -2.63
N MET A 76 -1.62 14.16 -1.57
CA MET A 76 -1.26 13.79 -0.19
C MET A 76 -1.30 12.28 0.04
N GLU A 77 -2.24 11.56 -0.55
CA GLU A 77 -2.37 10.09 -0.39
C GLU A 77 -1.24 9.35 -1.15
N LEU A 78 -0.83 9.85 -2.32
CA LEU A 78 0.42 9.40 -2.96
C LEU A 78 1.64 9.73 -2.09
N GLY A 79 1.63 10.90 -1.43
CA GLY A 79 2.63 11.31 -0.46
C GLY A 79 2.73 10.36 0.74
N TRP A 80 1.61 9.89 1.28
CA TRP A 80 1.60 8.94 2.40
C TRP A 80 2.33 7.64 2.07
N ARG A 81 2.13 7.13 0.85
CA ARG A 81 2.85 5.95 0.36
C ARG A 81 4.37 6.20 0.34
N GLU A 82 4.80 7.34 -0.17
CA GLU A 82 6.24 7.66 -0.22
C GLU A 82 6.85 7.96 1.14
N TYR A 83 6.08 8.58 2.04
CA TYR A 83 6.50 8.73 3.44
C TYR A 83 6.70 7.38 4.12
N PHE A 84 5.80 6.42 3.92
CA PHE A 84 5.99 5.09 4.49
C PHE A 84 7.21 4.37 3.90
N ARG A 85 7.45 4.50 2.59
CA ARG A 85 8.69 4.00 1.96
C ARG A 85 9.93 4.71 2.48
N HIS A 86 9.87 6.01 2.77
CA HIS A 86 10.93 6.78 3.43
C HIS A 86 11.23 6.23 4.83
N VAL A 87 10.21 6.01 5.65
CA VAL A 87 10.39 5.41 6.98
C VAL A 87 11.02 4.02 6.88
N TRP A 88 10.55 3.18 5.94
CA TRP A 88 11.13 1.86 5.74
C TRP A 88 12.59 1.91 5.26
N HIS A 89 12.92 2.83 4.35
CA HIS A 89 14.31 3.02 3.91
C HIS A 89 15.24 3.35 5.08
N HIS A 90 14.84 4.26 5.97
CA HIS A 90 15.67 4.68 7.11
C HIS A 90 15.68 3.69 8.28
N ARG A 91 14.61 2.94 8.47
CA ARG A 91 14.44 2.05 9.64
C ARG A 91 14.72 0.57 9.32
N GLY A 92 14.73 0.19 8.04
CA GLY A 92 14.81 -1.22 7.61
C GLY A 92 13.77 -2.08 8.33
N ASP A 93 14.17 -3.26 8.78
CA ASP A 93 13.30 -4.19 9.50
C ASP A 93 12.85 -3.69 10.88
N ALA A 94 13.33 -2.54 11.37
CA ALA A 94 12.78 -1.96 12.59
C ALA A 94 11.30 -1.55 12.45
N ILE A 95 10.77 -1.38 11.23
CA ILE A 95 9.32 -1.18 11.01
C ILE A 95 8.47 -2.41 11.40
N LEU A 96 9.11 -3.56 11.60
CA LEU A 96 8.49 -4.80 12.03
C LEU A 96 8.33 -4.90 13.56
N ARG A 97 8.85 -3.89 14.29
CA ARG A 97 8.71 -3.69 15.74
C ARG A 97 8.04 -2.35 16.00
N SER A 98 7.45 -2.20 17.19
CA SER A 98 6.83 -0.94 17.61
C SER A 98 7.89 0.17 17.61
N LEU A 99 7.64 1.27 16.91
CA LEU A 99 8.57 2.41 16.85
C LEU A 99 8.71 3.09 18.22
N HIS A 100 7.63 3.08 19.01
CA HIS A 100 7.62 3.41 20.43
C HIS A 100 6.52 2.62 21.15
N GLU A 101 6.50 2.68 22.48
CA GLU A 101 5.44 2.04 23.27
C GLU A 101 4.06 2.65 22.94
N GLY A 102 3.05 1.77 22.85
CA GLY A 102 1.69 2.13 22.50
C GLY A 102 0.84 2.48 23.73
N VAL A 103 -0.48 2.29 23.59
CA VAL A 103 -1.44 2.52 24.69
C VAL A 103 -1.24 1.55 25.86
N LEU A 104 -0.82 0.33 25.56
CA LEU A 104 -0.52 -0.74 26.52
C LEU A 104 0.85 -1.35 26.21
N PRO A 105 1.50 -1.99 27.20
CA PRO A 105 2.72 -2.75 26.95
C PRO A 105 2.45 -3.92 25.99
N GLY A 106 3.45 -4.30 25.19
CA GLY A 106 3.30 -5.35 24.16
C GLY A 106 2.81 -6.70 24.71
N ALA A 107 3.16 -7.03 25.96
CA ALA A 107 2.74 -8.26 26.64
C ALA A 107 1.22 -8.31 26.98
N ALA A 108 0.51 -7.19 26.88
CA ALA A 108 -0.94 -7.14 27.09
C ALA A 108 -1.75 -7.62 25.87
N TYR A 109 -1.08 -7.95 24.76
CA TYR A 109 -1.72 -8.30 23.50
C TYR A 109 -1.50 -9.76 23.12
N ALA A 110 -2.51 -10.39 22.52
CA ALA A 110 -2.41 -11.68 21.86
C ALA A 110 -1.61 -11.57 20.54
N ASP A 111 -0.90 -12.62 20.17
CA ASP A 111 -0.03 -12.71 19.01
C ASP A 111 -0.70 -13.31 17.75
N ALA A 112 -2.00 -13.59 17.83
CA ALA A 112 -2.80 -14.13 16.72
C ALA A 112 -4.14 -13.42 16.57
N VAL A 113 -4.62 -13.35 15.32
CA VAL A 113 -5.98 -12.89 15.01
C VAL A 113 -6.99 -13.99 15.42
N PRO A 114 -8.02 -13.69 16.23
CA PRO A 114 -9.02 -14.66 16.66
C PRO A 114 -9.81 -15.29 15.51
N ASP A 115 -10.19 -16.55 15.65
CA ASP A 115 -10.89 -17.31 14.61
C ASP A 115 -12.26 -16.73 14.25
N ASP A 116 -12.96 -16.10 15.19
CA ASP A 116 -14.24 -15.45 14.89
C ASP A 116 -14.07 -14.24 13.96
N VAL A 117 -12.94 -13.53 14.05
CA VAL A 117 -12.58 -12.49 13.08
C VAL A 117 -12.17 -13.13 11.77
N ARG A 118 -11.25 -14.10 11.79
CA ARG A 118 -10.76 -14.79 10.58
C ARG A 118 -11.90 -15.42 9.77
N GLN A 119 -13.00 -15.82 10.42
CA GLN A 119 -14.13 -16.47 9.76
C GLN A 119 -15.35 -15.54 9.58
N ALA A 120 -15.19 -14.22 9.80
CA ALA A 120 -16.25 -13.23 9.64
C ALA A 120 -17.55 -13.57 10.40
N ARG A 121 -17.40 -13.96 11.67
CA ARG A 121 -18.48 -14.38 12.58
C ARG A 121 -18.36 -13.72 13.96
N THR A 122 -17.79 -12.52 14.02
CA THR A 122 -17.62 -11.76 15.26
C THR A 122 -18.95 -11.31 15.86
N GLY A 123 -20.01 -11.23 15.06
CA GLY A 123 -21.29 -10.63 15.44
C GLY A 123 -21.29 -9.10 15.34
N VAL A 124 -20.22 -8.51 14.79
CA VAL A 124 -20.07 -7.07 14.57
C VAL A 124 -20.09 -6.82 13.06
N PRO A 125 -21.20 -6.31 12.48
CA PRO A 125 -21.41 -6.25 11.03
C PRO A 125 -20.26 -5.63 10.24
N VAL A 126 -19.72 -4.49 10.69
CA VAL A 126 -18.61 -3.81 10.00
C VAL A 126 -17.35 -4.68 9.88
N ILE A 127 -17.08 -5.51 10.89
CA ILE A 127 -15.90 -6.39 10.93
C ILE A 127 -16.14 -7.61 10.06
N ASP A 128 -17.31 -8.23 10.20
CA ASP A 128 -17.66 -9.41 9.41
C ASP A 128 -17.73 -9.09 7.91
N ARG A 129 -18.23 -7.90 7.54
CA ARG A 129 -18.21 -7.41 6.15
C ARG A 129 -16.79 -7.16 5.65
N ALA A 130 -15.96 -6.46 6.42
CA ALA A 130 -14.56 -6.20 6.05
C ALA A 130 -13.80 -7.49 5.73
N VAL A 131 -13.95 -8.52 6.57
CA VAL A 131 -13.28 -9.81 6.37
C VAL A 131 -13.85 -10.56 5.16
N ARG A 132 -15.17 -10.54 4.95
CA ARG A 132 -15.79 -11.15 3.76
C ARG A 132 -15.30 -10.51 2.48
N GLU A 133 -15.20 -9.18 2.42
CA GLU A 133 -14.68 -8.47 1.25
C GLU A 133 -13.20 -8.77 0.98
N LEU A 134 -12.38 -8.78 2.04
CA LEU A 134 -10.97 -9.14 1.95
C LEU A 134 -10.81 -10.55 1.38
N HIS A 135 -11.56 -11.52 1.89
CA HIS A 135 -11.48 -12.91 1.46
C HIS A 135 -12.00 -13.11 0.03
N ALA A 136 -13.04 -12.37 -0.35
CA ALA A 136 -13.67 -12.50 -1.67
C ALA A 136 -12.85 -11.85 -2.80
N SER A 137 -12.12 -10.78 -2.51
CA SER A 137 -11.50 -9.94 -3.55
C SER A 137 -10.00 -9.69 -3.38
N GLY A 138 -9.45 -9.88 -2.18
CA GLY A 138 -8.10 -9.42 -1.83
C GLY A 138 -7.97 -7.88 -1.79
N HIS A 139 -9.09 -7.15 -1.84
CA HIS A 139 -9.16 -5.71 -1.69
C HIS A 139 -9.94 -5.35 -0.44
N LEU A 140 -9.56 -4.24 0.20
CA LEU A 140 -10.33 -3.64 1.28
C LEU A 140 -10.16 -2.13 1.23
N HIS A 141 -11.26 -1.39 1.34
CA HIS A 141 -11.24 0.07 1.37
C HIS A 141 -10.44 0.59 2.58
N ASN A 142 -9.77 1.74 2.46
CA ASN A 142 -8.88 2.26 3.51
C ASN A 142 -9.60 2.42 4.87
N HIS A 143 -10.81 2.98 4.89
CA HIS A 143 -11.59 3.11 6.14
C HIS A 143 -11.91 1.75 6.77
N ALA A 144 -12.30 0.75 5.98
CA ALA A 144 -12.54 -0.59 6.48
C ALA A 144 -11.26 -1.24 7.05
N ARG A 145 -10.08 -0.95 6.47
CA ARG A 145 -8.78 -1.35 7.05
C ARG A 145 -8.55 -0.71 8.41
N LEU A 146 -8.82 0.60 8.54
CA LEU A 146 -8.65 1.32 9.81
C LEU A 146 -9.59 0.78 10.90
N TRP A 147 -10.85 0.52 10.56
CA TRP A 147 -11.84 -0.07 11.46
C TRP A 147 -11.44 -1.47 11.92
N LEU A 148 -11.06 -2.34 10.98
CA LEU A 148 -10.60 -3.69 11.28
C LEU A 148 -9.36 -3.70 12.18
N ALA A 149 -8.38 -2.85 11.88
CA ALA A 149 -7.17 -2.70 12.69
C ALA A 149 -7.49 -2.16 14.09
N SER A 150 -8.34 -1.14 14.20
CA SER A 150 -8.76 -0.56 15.49
C SER A 150 -9.50 -1.58 16.34
N TYR A 151 -10.41 -2.34 15.73
CA TYR A 151 -11.15 -3.38 16.43
C TYR A 151 -10.21 -4.46 16.97
N LEU A 152 -9.28 -4.93 16.13
CA LEU A 152 -8.31 -5.95 16.54
C LEU A 152 -7.40 -5.46 17.66
N VAL A 153 -6.81 -4.28 17.53
CA VAL A 153 -5.87 -3.74 18.52
C VAL A 153 -6.57 -3.31 19.79
N HIS A 154 -7.59 -2.45 19.69
CA HIS A 154 -8.13 -1.74 20.86
C HIS A 154 -9.28 -2.47 21.54
N LEU A 155 -10.06 -3.26 20.81
CA LEU A 155 -11.17 -4.04 21.41
C LEU A 155 -10.73 -5.47 21.70
N ARG A 156 -10.11 -6.16 20.74
CA ARG A 156 -9.76 -7.58 20.86
C ARG A 156 -8.38 -7.84 21.47
N LYS A 157 -7.58 -6.79 21.66
CA LYS A 157 -6.23 -6.86 22.23
C LYS A 157 -5.33 -7.81 21.47
N VAL A 158 -5.37 -7.70 20.15
CA VAL A 158 -4.44 -8.37 19.23
C VAL A 158 -3.28 -7.42 18.96
N HIS A 159 -2.07 -7.93 19.02
CA HIS A 159 -0.88 -7.13 18.76
C HIS A 159 -0.91 -6.65 17.32
N TRP A 160 -0.62 -5.37 17.07
CA TRP A 160 -0.71 -4.77 15.74
C TRP A 160 0.07 -5.56 14.68
N ARG A 161 1.20 -6.16 15.07
CA ARG A 161 2.04 -6.98 14.20
C ARG A 161 1.33 -8.25 13.74
N ALA A 162 0.59 -8.91 14.63
CA ALA A 162 -0.17 -10.11 14.29
C ALA A 162 -1.28 -9.78 13.27
N GLY A 163 -1.99 -8.67 13.47
CA GLY A 163 -2.97 -8.16 12.52
C GLY A 163 -2.34 -7.76 11.17
N ALA A 164 -1.20 -7.08 11.20
CA ALA A 164 -0.47 -6.66 10.01
C ALA A 164 0.03 -7.85 9.17
N ASP A 165 0.61 -8.87 9.83
CA ASP A 165 1.12 -10.08 9.18
C ASP A 165 -0.02 -10.97 8.67
N TRP A 166 -1.18 -10.94 9.33
CA TRP A 166 -2.39 -11.59 8.83
C TRP A 166 -3.00 -10.86 7.62
N LEU A 167 -3.05 -9.53 7.62
CA LEU A 167 -3.67 -8.77 6.53
C LEU A 167 -2.82 -8.76 5.25
N TRP A 168 -1.50 -8.55 5.39
CA TRP A 168 -0.56 -8.33 4.27
C TRP A 168 -0.61 -9.35 3.13
N PRO A 169 -0.58 -10.68 3.38
CA PRO A 169 -0.51 -11.66 2.29
C PRO A 169 -1.85 -11.86 1.56
N ARG A 170 -2.95 -11.37 2.15
CA ARG A 170 -4.31 -11.47 1.59
C ARG A 170 -4.63 -10.31 0.64
N LEU A 171 -3.91 -9.20 0.77
CA LEU A 171 -4.10 -8.00 -0.03
C LEU A 171 -3.41 -8.08 -1.39
N LEU A 172 -4.13 -7.74 -2.47
CA LEU A 172 -3.55 -7.53 -3.80
C LEU A 172 -2.51 -6.39 -3.78
N ASP A 173 -2.67 -5.41 -2.90
CA ASP A 173 -1.78 -4.27 -2.71
C ASP A 173 -0.90 -4.37 -1.46
N GLY A 174 -0.63 -5.59 -0.98
CA GLY A 174 0.15 -5.83 0.23
C GLY A 174 1.58 -5.29 0.14
N ASP A 175 1.80 -4.07 0.60
CA ASP A 175 3.08 -3.37 0.71
C ASP A 175 3.51 -3.27 2.17
N LEU A 176 4.71 -3.73 2.54
CA LEU A 176 5.12 -3.81 3.94
C LEU A 176 5.18 -2.45 4.63
N ALA A 177 5.74 -1.44 3.97
CA ALA A 177 5.79 -0.10 4.53
C ALA A 177 4.37 0.44 4.78
N SER A 178 3.54 0.43 3.74
CA SER A 178 2.18 0.99 3.83
C SER A 178 1.31 0.22 4.80
N ASN A 179 1.38 -1.11 4.82
CA ASN A 179 0.62 -1.96 5.74
C ASN A 179 1.11 -1.80 7.18
N HIS A 180 2.36 -2.17 7.48
CA HIS A 180 2.83 -2.24 8.87
C HIS A 180 2.86 -0.88 9.55
N LEU A 181 3.25 0.19 8.84
CA LEU A 181 3.25 1.54 9.44
C LEU A 181 1.83 2.10 9.64
N SER A 182 0.85 1.71 8.81
CA SER A 182 -0.56 2.06 9.04
C SER A 182 -1.11 1.33 10.27
N TRP A 183 -0.78 0.05 10.46
CA TRP A 183 -1.15 -0.69 11.67
C TRP A 183 -0.54 -0.07 12.92
N GLN A 184 0.72 0.34 12.87
CA GLN A 184 1.36 1.07 13.96
C GLN A 184 0.74 2.45 14.22
N TRP A 185 0.30 3.14 13.16
CA TRP A 185 -0.41 4.41 13.29
C TRP A 185 -1.74 4.24 14.03
N VAL A 186 -2.52 3.20 13.69
CA VAL A 186 -3.78 2.85 14.38
C VAL A 186 -3.53 2.45 15.84
N ALA A 187 -2.48 1.66 16.09
CA ALA A 187 -2.13 1.14 17.40
C ALA A 187 -1.48 2.17 18.34
N ALA A 188 -1.20 3.39 17.86
CA ALA A 188 -0.43 4.40 18.57
C ALA A 188 1.00 3.95 18.92
N THR A 189 1.61 3.08 18.12
CA THR A 189 3.03 2.71 18.24
C THR A 189 3.91 3.39 17.18
N GLY A 190 3.27 4.02 16.19
CA GLY A 190 3.88 4.92 15.21
C GLY A 190 3.14 6.27 15.14
N SER A 191 2.29 6.56 16.11
CA SER A 191 1.53 7.79 16.27
C SER A 191 1.27 8.05 17.77
N ARG A 192 0.82 9.25 18.15
CA ARG A 192 0.66 9.60 19.57
C ARG A 192 -0.69 9.20 20.19
N LYS A 193 -1.68 8.82 19.38
CA LYS A 193 -3.05 8.58 19.85
C LYS A 193 -3.62 7.35 19.15
N PRO A 194 -4.41 6.51 19.86
CA PRO A 194 -5.10 5.42 19.21
C PRO A 194 -6.10 5.97 18.20
N TYR A 195 -6.20 5.32 17.04
CA TYR A 195 -7.34 5.53 16.17
C TYR A 195 -8.52 4.71 16.70
N LEU A 196 -9.66 5.37 16.93
CA LEU A 196 -10.89 4.78 17.44
C LEU A 196 -12.05 5.16 16.54
N PHE A 197 -13.07 4.30 16.49
CA PHE A 197 -14.29 4.52 15.71
C PHE A 197 -15.49 3.88 16.43
N ASN A 198 -16.68 4.45 16.24
CA ASN A 198 -17.94 3.96 16.82
C ASN A 198 -19.01 3.73 15.74
N ALA A 199 -20.18 3.25 16.14
CA ALA A 199 -21.30 2.99 15.24
C ALA A 199 -21.74 4.22 14.40
N GLU A 200 -21.72 5.42 14.98
CA GLU A 200 -22.02 6.67 14.27
C GLU A 200 -21.00 6.96 13.16
N ASN A 201 -19.70 6.76 13.42
CA ASN A 201 -18.66 6.91 12.40
C ASN A 201 -18.88 5.97 11.21
N ILE A 202 -19.26 4.71 11.49
CA ILE A 202 -19.59 3.74 10.44
C ILE A 202 -20.80 4.20 9.66
N ALA A 203 -21.87 4.62 10.35
CA ALA A 203 -23.11 5.05 9.71
C ALA A 203 -22.92 6.26 8.76
N ARG A 204 -21.95 7.12 9.08
CA ARG A 204 -21.58 8.27 8.26
C ARG A 204 -20.77 7.91 7.01
N HIS A 205 -19.99 6.85 7.06
CA HIS A 205 -18.97 6.54 6.04
C HIS A 205 -19.19 5.19 5.35
N ALA A 206 -20.25 4.45 5.67
CA ALA A 206 -20.55 3.18 5.04
C ALA A 206 -22.06 3.03 4.74
N PRO A 207 -22.40 2.24 3.71
CA PRO A 207 -23.77 1.81 3.45
C PRO A 207 -24.42 1.06 4.63
N PRO A 208 -25.78 1.02 4.70
CA PRO A 208 -26.53 0.42 5.81
C PRO A 208 -26.11 -0.99 6.23
N GLU A 209 -25.69 -1.83 5.29
CA GLU A 209 -25.28 -3.22 5.54
C GLU A 209 -23.98 -3.37 6.36
N TRP A 210 -23.24 -2.27 6.57
CA TRP A 210 -22.08 -2.19 7.45
C TRP A 210 -22.41 -1.64 8.83
N HIS A 211 -23.56 -0.98 8.97
CA HIS A 211 -23.95 -0.32 10.20
C HIS A 211 -23.97 -1.35 11.34
N SER A 212 -23.45 -0.94 12.49
CA SER A 212 -23.26 -1.86 13.62
C SER A 212 -23.99 -1.40 14.90
N PRO A 213 -25.29 -1.04 14.83
CA PRO A 213 -26.07 -0.67 16.01
C PRO A 213 -26.22 -1.87 16.96
N GLY A 214 -26.29 -1.58 18.27
CA GLY A 214 -26.38 -2.59 19.32
C GLY A 214 -25.13 -3.48 19.48
N SER A 215 -24.06 -3.21 18.73
CA SER A 215 -22.79 -3.90 18.86
C SER A 215 -21.91 -3.27 19.95
N VAL A 216 -20.76 -3.87 20.21
CA VAL A 216 -19.74 -3.31 21.12
C VAL A 216 -19.16 -1.97 20.64
N LEU A 217 -19.44 -1.56 19.40
CA LEU A 217 -19.05 -0.27 18.84
C LEU A 217 -20.14 0.81 18.99
N ASP A 218 -21.34 0.43 19.44
CA ASP A 218 -22.46 1.36 19.67
C ASP A 218 -22.32 2.05 21.04
N THR A 219 -21.30 2.89 21.14
CA THR A 219 -20.93 3.60 22.37
C THR A 219 -20.21 4.92 22.04
N ASP A 220 -19.98 5.74 23.06
CA ASP A 220 -19.28 7.01 22.95
C ASP A 220 -17.74 6.85 22.90
N TYR A 221 -17.04 7.91 22.49
CA TYR A 221 -15.58 7.90 22.37
C TYR A 221 -14.85 7.79 23.72
N ASP A 222 -15.41 8.30 24.82
CA ASP A 222 -14.77 8.20 26.14
C ASP A 222 -14.77 6.74 26.62
N SER A 223 -15.83 6.02 26.30
CA SER A 223 -15.95 4.58 26.53
C SER A 223 -14.98 3.77 25.69
N LEU A 224 -14.82 4.10 24.41
CA LEU A 224 -13.79 3.48 23.56
C LEU A 224 -12.36 3.78 24.06
N GLU A 225 -12.11 5.01 24.49
CA GLU A 225 -10.80 5.44 25.02
C GLU A 225 -10.42 4.68 26.30
N ARG A 226 -11.41 4.38 27.15
CA ARG A 226 -11.28 3.52 28.33
C ARG A 226 -11.05 2.05 27.95
N ILE A 227 -11.78 1.54 26.96
CA ILE A 227 -11.60 0.18 26.45
C ILE A 227 -10.20 -0.01 25.88
N ALA A 228 -9.69 0.94 25.09
CA ALA A 228 -8.37 0.89 24.49
C ALA A 228 -7.24 0.82 25.54
N ARG A 229 -7.44 1.47 26.71
CA ARG A 229 -6.50 1.50 27.85
C ARG A 229 -6.70 0.39 28.88
N SER A 230 -7.72 -0.44 28.72
CA SER A 230 -7.91 -1.62 29.57
C SER A 230 -7.22 -2.82 28.91
N PRO A 231 -6.43 -3.66 29.61
CA PRO A 231 -5.83 -4.85 29.01
C PRO A 231 -6.86 -5.97 28.75
N THR A 232 -8.12 -5.80 29.15
CA THR A 232 -9.15 -6.84 28.97
C THR A 232 -9.67 -6.83 27.53
N PRO A 233 -9.67 -7.98 26.83
CA PRO A 233 -10.31 -8.08 25.52
C PRO A 233 -11.83 -8.04 25.64
N VAL A 234 -12.45 -7.25 24.77
CA VAL A 234 -13.91 -7.21 24.62
C VAL A 234 -14.36 -8.52 24.00
N ARG A 235 -15.28 -9.21 24.69
CA ARG A 235 -15.93 -10.41 24.18
C ARG A 235 -17.14 -10.02 23.36
N THR A 236 -17.22 -10.52 22.13
CA THR A 236 -18.44 -10.47 21.33
C THR A 236 -19.14 -11.81 21.39
N ARG A 237 -20.46 -11.82 21.16
CA ARG A 237 -21.21 -13.06 20.98
C ARG A 237 -21.25 -13.34 19.47
N PRO A 238 -20.59 -14.41 18.98
CA PRO A 238 -20.76 -14.84 17.61
C PRO A 238 -22.25 -15.02 17.32
N ARG A 239 -22.72 -14.61 16.13
CA ARG A 239 -24.09 -14.93 15.72
C ARG A 239 -24.18 -16.44 15.50
N PRO A 240 -24.99 -17.19 16.26
CA PRO A 240 -25.03 -18.66 16.19
C PRO A 240 -25.34 -19.18 14.78
N ASP A 241 -26.17 -18.44 14.04
CA ASP A 241 -26.65 -18.81 12.70
C ASP A 241 -25.83 -18.18 11.57
N ALA A 242 -24.77 -17.41 11.88
CA ALA A 242 -23.92 -16.85 10.85
C ALA A 242 -22.96 -17.93 10.34
N GLU A 243 -23.22 -18.46 9.14
CA GLU A 243 -22.24 -19.30 8.44
C GLU A 243 -20.90 -18.54 8.34
N GLY A 244 -19.90 -19.08 9.04
CA GLY A 244 -18.54 -18.60 8.97
C GLY A 244 -17.99 -18.77 7.55
N LEU A 245 -17.18 -17.81 7.10
CA LEU A 245 -16.50 -17.93 5.83
C LEU A 245 -15.16 -18.65 6.03
N PRO A 246 -14.83 -19.70 5.27
CA PRO A 246 -13.51 -20.29 5.33
C PRO A 246 -12.47 -19.25 4.92
N GLU A 247 -11.36 -19.22 5.65
CA GLU A 247 -10.25 -18.34 5.34
C GLU A 247 -9.48 -18.86 4.11
N PRO A 248 -9.25 -18.02 3.08
CA PRO A 248 -8.46 -18.43 1.93
C PRO A 248 -7.05 -18.85 2.33
N ALA A 249 -6.62 -20.02 1.85
CA ALA A 249 -5.28 -20.53 2.08
C ALA A 249 -4.22 -19.63 1.43
N LEU A 250 -3.06 -19.54 2.10
CA LEU A 250 -1.87 -18.91 1.54
C LEU A 250 -1.00 -19.97 0.85
N GLN A 251 -0.35 -19.58 -0.25
CA GLN A 251 0.46 -20.46 -1.09
C GLN A 251 1.82 -19.81 -1.33
N ALA A 252 2.88 -20.61 -1.19
CA ALA A 252 4.24 -20.18 -1.53
C ALA A 252 4.48 -20.19 -3.06
N GLU A 253 3.57 -20.77 -3.83
CA GLU A 253 3.67 -20.96 -5.27
C GLU A 253 2.33 -20.61 -5.94
N PRO A 254 2.33 -20.15 -7.21
CA PRO A 254 1.09 -19.88 -7.93
C PRO A 254 0.32 -21.16 -8.27
N SER A 255 -1.01 -21.09 -8.21
CA SER A 255 -1.90 -22.25 -8.42
C SER A 255 -1.93 -22.80 -9.85
N ASP A 256 -1.60 -21.97 -10.85
CA ASP A 256 -1.66 -22.33 -12.27
C ASP A 256 -0.35 -22.95 -12.80
N GLY A 257 0.57 -23.27 -11.89
CA GLY A 257 1.84 -23.91 -12.19
C GLY A 257 2.92 -22.92 -12.66
N ILE A 258 4.14 -23.12 -12.18
CA ILE A 258 5.32 -22.40 -12.65
C ILE A 258 6.52 -23.35 -12.62
N PRO A 259 7.48 -23.25 -13.56
CA PRO A 259 8.73 -23.99 -13.44
C PRO A 259 9.41 -23.72 -12.09
N THR A 260 9.66 -24.76 -11.32
CA THR A 260 10.36 -24.67 -10.01
C THR A 260 11.88 -24.86 -10.13
N ARG A 261 12.36 -24.98 -11.38
CA ARG A 261 13.76 -25.14 -11.74
C ARG A 261 14.06 -24.31 -12.98
N ILE A 262 15.30 -23.85 -13.08
CA ILE A 262 15.81 -23.14 -14.25
C ILE A 262 16.22 -24.19 -15.29
N GLY A 263 15.59 -24.15 -16.47
CA GLY A 263 15.91 -25.02 -17.60
C GLY A 263 17.16 -24.57 -18.35
N ALA A 264 17.83 -25.51 -19.05
CA ALA A 264 19.01 -25.22 -19.87
C ALA A 264 18.74 -24.20 -20.99
N GLU A 265 17.52 -24.18 -21.53
CA GLU A 265 17.10 -23.20 -22.54
C GLU A 265 17.23 -21.75 -22.04
N LEU A 266 16.85 -21.49 -20.79
CA LEU A 266 16.98 -20.15 -20.22
C LEU A 266 18.46 -19.76 -20.03
N HIS A 267 19.34 -20.73 -19.76
CA HIS A 267 20.78 -20.50 -19.65
C HIS A 267 21.38 -20.05 -20.98
N GLU A 268 21.09 -20.74 -22.07
CA GLU A 268 21.55 -20.33 -23.41
C GLU A 268 21.01 -18.95 -23.81
N GLN A 269 19.79 -18.61 -23.40
CA GLN A 269 19.22 -17.29 -23.69
C GLN A 269 19.89 -16.14 -22.94
N VAL A 270 20.40 -16.33 -21.73
CA VAL A 270 21.01 -15.23 -20.94
C VAL A 270 22.52 -15.10 -21.16
N ARG A 271 23.18 -16.19 -21.60
CA ARG A 271 24.63 -16.27 -21.73
C ARG A 271 25.19 -15.16 -22.63
N GLY A 272 26.08 -14.33 -22.07
CA GLY A 272 26.73 -13.22 -22.76
C GLY A 272 25.82 -12.05 -23.12
N ARG A 273 24.58 -12.01 -22.62
CA ARG A 273 23.58 -10.98 -22.97
C ARG A 273 23.25 -10.06 -21.81
N GLU A 274 22.66 -8.92 -22.16
CA GLU A 274 22.03 -8.00 -21.20
C GLU A 274 20.70 -8.62 -20.76
N VAL A 275 20.41 -8.59 -19.46
CA VAL A 275 19.22 -9.20 -18.86
C VAL A 275 18.45 -8.17 -18.05
N TRP A 276 17.14 -8.06 -18.23
CA TRP A 276 16.24 -7.31 -17.36
C TRP A 276 15.43 -8.28 -16.49
N LEU A 277 15.54 -8.14 -15.17
CA LEU A 277 14.78 -8.92 -14.20
C LEU A 277 13.43 -8.26 -13.94
N ALA A 278 12.37 -8.83 -14.51
CA ALA A 278 11.00 -8.55 -14.10
C ALA A 278 10.68 -9.36 -12.84
N HIS A 279 10.21 -8.73 -11.78
CA HIS A 279 9.88 -9.40 -10.52
C HIS A 279 8.58 -8.85 -9.96
N PRO A 280 7.96 -9.48 -8.95
CA PRO A 280 6.61 -9.13 -8.54
C PRO A 280 6.39 -7.68 -8.13
N TRP A 281 7.42 -6.94 -7.73
CA TRP A 281 7.31 -5.52 -7.35
C TRP A 281 7.79 -4.55 -8.45
N ALA A 282 8.07 -5.07 -9.66
CA ALA A 282 8.48 -4.30 -10.83
C ALA A 282 7.95 -4.95 -12.12
N LEU A 283 6.62 -4.87 -12.30
CA LEU A 283 5.87 -5.40 -13.44
C LEU A 283 5.50 -4.30 -14.47
N GLY A 284 6.23 -3.20 -14.46
CA GLY A 284 6.19 -2.18 -15.51
C GLY A 284 6.89 -2.67 -16.78
N ASP A 285 6.70 -1.95 -17.88
CA ASP A 285 7.46 -2.22 -19.10
C ASP A 285 8.96 -2.03 -18.86
N PRO A 286 9.85 -2.83 -19.49
CA PRO A 286 11.29 -2.64 -19.37
C PRO A 286 11.68 -1.21 -19.78
N PRO A 287 12.65 -0.58 -19.09
CA PRO A 287 13.11 0.75 -19.44
C PRO A 287 13.53 0.87 -20.91
N ALA A 288 13.10 1.95 -21.58
CA ALA A 288 13.38 2.18 -22.99
C ALA A 288 14.87 2.44 -23.31
N ASP A 289 15.67 2.74 -22.29
CA ASP A 289 17.12 2.97 -22.36
C ASP A 289 17.94 1.68 -22.21
N LEU A 290 17.29 0.51 -22.12
CA LEU A 290 17.99 -0.78 -22.11
C LEU A 290 18.66 -1.04 -23.46
N PRO A 291 19.83 -1.71 -23.48
CA PRO A 291 20.49 -2.10 -24.72
C PRO A 291 19.59 -2.96 -25.62
N ALA A 292 19.73 -2.79 -26.93
CA ALA A 292 18.99 -3.58 -27.91
C ALA A 292 19.25 -5.09 -27.72
N GLY A 293 18.19 -5.89 -27.78
CA GLY A 293 18.30 -7.33 -27.57
C GLY A 293 18.46 -7.76 -26.11
N THR A 294 18.19 -6.88 -25.14
CA THR A 294 18.07 -7.25 -23.72
C THR A 294 17.00 -8.33 -23.53
N VAL A 295 17.35 -9.40 -22.82
CA VAL A 295 16.44 -10.51 -22.50
C VAL A 295 15.68 -10.20 -21.23
N VAL A 296 14.35 -10.32 -21.26
CA VAL A 296 13.51 -10.12 -20.08
C VAL A 296 13.26 -11.46 -19.40
N VAL A 297 13.63 -11.57 -18.13
CA VAL A 297 13.51 -12.80 -17.33
C VAL A 297 12.63 -12.56 -16.11
N GLY A 298 11.66 -13.45 -15.89
CA GLY A 298 10.74 -13.38 -14.76
C GLY A 298 11.33 -14.05 -13.52
N LEU A 299 11.67 -13.24 -12.53
CA LEU A 299 12.31 -13.65 -11.29
C LEU A 299 11.26 -13.88 -10.18
N LEU A 300 11.10 -15.13 -9.74
CA LEU A 300 10.53 -15.44 -8.42
C LEU A 300 11.55 -16.21 -7.58
N VAL A 301 11.75 -15.75 -6.34
CA VAL A 301 12.71 -16.34 -5.39
C VAL A 301 11.97 -17.20 -4.37
N ALA A 302 12.25 -18.51 -4.38
CA ALA A 302 11.52 -19.51 -3.59
C ALA A 302 11.58 -19.24 -2.08
N GLU A 303 12.72 -18.78 -1.57
CA GLU A 303 12.90 -18.42 -0.17
C GLU A 303 11.96 -17.28 0.26
N THR A 304 11.82 -16.25 -0.57
CA THR A 304 10.97 -15.08 -0.31
C THR A 304 9.50 -15.49 -0.18
N HIS A 305 9.00 -16.31 -1.10
CA HIS A 305 7.60 -16.71 -1.11
C HIS A 305 7.27 -17.83 -0.12
N ARG A 306 8.25 -18.67 0.29
CA ARG A 306 8.08 -19.58 1.43
C ARG A 306 8.01 -18.83 2.75
N ALA A 307 8.86 -17.81 2.93
CA ALA A 307 8.85 -17.00 4.15
C ALA A 307 7.58 -16.14 4.25
N ARG A 308 7.01 -15.72 3.12
CA ARG A 308 5.84 -14.83 3.05
C ARG A 308 4.90 -15.27 1.92
N PRO A 309 4.13 -16.36 2.13
CA PRO A 309 3.22 -16.87 1.11
C PRO A 309 2.06 -15.90 0.85
N TRP A 310 1.45 -16.00 -0.32
CA TRP A 310 0.39 -15.09 -0.77
C TRP A 310 -0.94 -15.81 -0.95
N SER A 311 -2.03 -15.05 -0.92
CA SER A 311 -3.32 -15.57 -1.34
C SER A 311 -3.30 -15.93 -2.82
N ALA A 312 -4.13 -16.89 -3.22
CA ALA A 312 -4.33 -17.22 -4.63
C ALA A 312 -4.77 -15.99 -5.46
N ALA A 313 -5.57 -15.10 -4.88
CA ALA A 313 -5.99 -13.86 -5.53
C ALA A 313 -4.78 -12.97 -5.91
N ARG A 314 -3.79 -12.84 -5.03
CA ARG A 314 -2.59 -12.05 -5.31
C ARG A 314 -1.70 -12.71 -6.36
N TRP A 315 -1.56 -14.04 -6.33
CA TRP A 315 -0.89 -14.78 -7.41
C TRP A 315 -1.57 -14.57 -8.76
N ASN A 316 -2.90 -14.66 -8.80
CA ASN A 316 -3.70 -14.47 -10.00
C ASN A 316 -3.64 -13.04 -10.55
N PHE A 317 -3.31 -12.05 -9.71
CA PHE A 317 -3.03 -10.68 -10.17
C PHE A 317 -1.61 -10.55 -10.73
N VAL A 318 -0.60 -11.11 -10.06
CA VAL A 318 0.81 -10.91 -10.44
C VAL A 318 1.22 -11.73 -11.67
N MET A 319 0.85 -13.01 -11.71
CA MET A 319 1.38 -13.97 -12.68
C MET A 319 1.04 -13.64 -14.14
N PRO A 320 -0.19 -13.23 -14.50
CA PRO A 320 -0.50 -12.91 -15.89
C PRO A 320 0.40 -11.80 -16.44
N ARG A 321 0.63 -10.75 -15.65
CA ARG A 321 1.49 -9.64 -16.06
C ARG A 321 2.97 -10.05 -16.10
N LEU A 322 3.44 -10.85 -15.14
CA LEU A 322 4.81 -11.37 -15.15
C LEU A 322 5.08 -12.21 -16.41
N ARG A 323 4.17 -13.13 -16.76
CA ARG A 323 4.29 -13.97 -17.96
C ARG A 323 4.19 -13.17 -19.26
N GLN A 324 3.38 -12.11 -19.27
CA GLN A 324 3.30 -11.19 -20.41
C GLN A 324 4.64 -10.48 -20.67
N LEU A 325 5.33 -10.06 -19.60
CA LEU A 325 6.63 -9.40 -19.69
C LEU A 325 7.76 -10.39 -20.00
N ALA A 326 7.70 -11.57 -19.40
CA ALA A 326 8.75 -12.57 -19.42
C ALA A 326 8.14 -13.96 -19.65
N PRO A 327 8.09 -14.43 -20.91
CA PRO A 327 7.68 -15.80 -21.21
C PRO A 327 8.52 -16.84 -20.44
N HIS A 328 9.79 -16.51 -20.17
CA HIS A 328 10.67 -17.28 -19.32
C HIS A 328 10.64 -16.74 -17.88
N CYS A 329 9.88 -17.43 -17.04
CA CYS A 329 9.83 -17.18 -15.60
C CYS A 329 9.94 -18.50 -14.81
N ALA A 330 10.52 -18.43 -13.62
CA ALA A 330 10.64 -19.58 -12.73
C ALA A 330 10.49 -19.17 -11.26
N LEU A 331 10.12 -20.12 -10.42
CA LEU A 331 10.20 -20.04 -8.97
C LEU A 331 11.35 -20.93 -8.50
N ALA A 332 12.55 -20.36 -8.38
CA ALA A 332 13.75 -21.11 -8.08
C ALA A 332 14.46 -20.59 -6.81
N PRO A 333 15.25 -21.43 -6.13
CA PRO A 333 16.13 -20.99 -5.06
C PRO A 333 17.09 -19.91 -5.54
N LEU A 334 17.42 -18.95 -4.67
CA LEU A 334 18.37 -17.86 -4.98
C LEU A 334 19.70 -18.38 -5.55
N ALA A 335 20.19 -19.52 -5.05
CA ALA A 335 21.42 -20.14 -5.53
C ALA A 335 21.36 -20.53 -7.02
N GLN A 336 20.20 -21.01 -7.51
CA GLN A 336 20.04 -21.36 -8.93
C GLN A 336 20.02 -20.10 -9.79
N TRP A 337 19.32 -19.05 -9.35
CA TRP A 337 19.32 -17.75 -10.03
C TRP A 337 20.73 -17.16 -10.16
N ARG A 338 21.52 -17.23 -9.08
CA ARG A 338 22.93 -16.79 -9.08
C ARG A 338 23.79 -17.60 -10.05
N ALA A 339 23.55 -18.89 -10.18
CA ALA A 339 24.28 -19.74 -11.12
C ALA A 339 23.94 -19.37 -12.57
N LEU A 340 22.65 -19.22 -12.89
CA LEU A 340 22.17 -18.84 -14.21
C LEU A 340 22.75 -17.49 -14.67
N LEU A 341 22.63 -16.48 -13.81
CA LEU A 341 22.92 -15.09 -14.19
C LEU A 341 24.42 -14.75 -14.15
N ARG A 342 25.28 -15.64 -13.65
CA ARG A 342 26.73 -15.45 -13.66
C ARG A 342 27.29 -15.29 -15.07
N ASP A 343 26.69 -15.97 -16.04
CA ASP A 343 27.16 -15.96 -17.42
C ASP A 343 26.50 -14.85 -18.25
N ALA A 344 25.61 -14.05 -17.67
CA ALA A 344 25.06 -12.86 -18.32
C ALA A 344 26.14 -11.76 -18.43
N ARG A 345 26.06 -10.93 -19.47
CA ARG A 345 26.96 -9.79 -19.63
C ARG A 345 26.69 -8.71 -18.59
N ARG A 346 25.40 -8.41 -18.37
CA ARG A 346 24.94 -7.46 -17.36
C ARG A 346 23.51 -7.81 -16.97
N VAL A 347 23.21 -7.68 -15.70
CA VAL A 347 21.90 -7.95 -15.11
C VAL A 347 21.34 -6.66 -14.53
N HIS A 348 20.28 -6.17 -15.16
CA HIS A 348 19.52 -5.01 -14.74
C HIS A 348 18.31 -5.43 -13.91
N ALA A 349 18.04 -4.70 -12.84
CA ALA A 349 16.82 -4.87 -12.08
C ALA A 349 16.33 -3.54 -11.53
N ARG A 350 15.03 -3.45 -11.28
CA ARG A 350 14.49 -2.38 -10.45
C ARG A 350 14.66 -2.76 -8.98
N ASP A 351 15.14 -1.81 -8.19
CA ASP A 351 15.24 -1.97 -6.75
C ASP A 351 13.85 -1.97 -6.09
N ASP A 352 13.59 -2.93 -5.22
CA ASP A 352 12.49 -2.88 -4.27
C ASP A 352 12.90 -3.54 -2.93
N PRO A 353 12.69 -2.85 -1.79
CA PRO A 353 12.96 -3.36 -0.44
C PRO A 353 12.40 -4.74 -0.11
N HIS A 354 11.30 -5.21 -0.73
CA HIS A 354 10.77 -6.55 -0.49
C HIS A 354 11.69 -7.67 -0.99
N LEU A 355 12.55 -7.37 -1.98
CA LEU A 355 13.45 -8.33 -2.62
C LEU A 355 14.92 -7.89 -2.59
N ARG A 356 15.23 -6.76 -1.95
CA ARG A 356 16.56 -6.13 -1.97
C ARG A 356 17.73 -7.10 -1.73
N PRO A 357 17.73 -7.97 -0.70
CA PRO A 357 18.85 -8.90 -0.50
C PRO A 357 19.09 -9.85 -1.68
N ALA A 358 18.01 -10.29 -2.35
CA ALA A 358 18.12 -11.13 -3.54
C ALA A 358 18.54 -10.31 -4.77
N LEU A 359 18.01 -9.10 -4.93
CA LEU A 359 18.37 -8.22 -6.05
C LEU A 359 19.84 -7.80 -6.00
N GLU A 360 20.36 -7.44 -4.82
CA GLU A 360 21.78 -7.11 -4.61
C GLU A 360 22.70 -8.31 -4.90
N ALA A 361 22.21 -9.53 -4.69
CA ALA A 361 22.96 -10.75 -4.99
C ALA A 361 22.93 -11.17 -6.48
N LEU A 362 22.01 -10.60 -7.28
CA LEU A 362 21.76 -11.02 -8.66
C LEU A 362 22.08 -9.92 -9.69
N ALA A 363 21.77 -8.67 -9.40
CA ALA A 363 21.85 -7.56 -10.35
C ALA A 363 23.24 -6.89 -10.31
N THR A 364 23.84 -6.70 -11.49
CA THR A 364 25.03 -5.87 -11.68
C THR A 364 24.68 -4.40 -11.91
N ASP A 365 23.42 -4.11 -12.26
CA ASP A 365 22.85 -2.77 -12.41
C ASP A 365 21.51 -2.68 -11.68
N LEU A 366 21.56 -2.28 -10.41
CA LEU A 366 20.37 -2.13 -9.59
C LEU A 366 19.87 -0.68 -9.68
N ARG A 367 18.77 -0.48 -10.41
CA ARG A 367 18.20 0.84 -10.69
C ARG A 367 17.23 1.25 -9.59
N PRO A 368 17.23 2.51 -9.10
CA PRO A 368 16.33 2.94 -8.04
C PRO A 368 14.85 2.87 -8.47
N ALA A 369 13.94 2.59 -7.52
CA ALA A 369 12.50 2.73 -7.74
C ALA A 369 12.12 4.16 -8.18
N PRO A 370 11.18 4.33 -9.13
CA PRO A 370 10.64 5.65 -9.46
C PRO A 370 10.01 6.30 -8.23
N ARG A 371 10.23 7.62 -8.08
CA ARG A 371 9.65 8.45 -7.03
C ARG A 371 8.91 9.61 -7.67
N LEU A 372 7.83 10.04 -7.02
CA LEU A 372 7.10 11.25 -7.34
C LEU A 372 7.72 12.47 -6.66
N PHE A 373 8.11 12.32 -5.39
CA PHE A 373 8.65 13.41 -4.58
C PHE A 373 10.18 13.36 -4.47
N PRO A 374 10.82 14.49 -4.07
CA PRO A 374 12.26 14.55 -3.83
C PRO A 374 12.71 13.51 -2.80
N HIS A 375 13.95 13.07 -2.93
CA HIS A 375 14.56 12.18 -1.94
C HIS A 375 14.95 12.95 -0.68
N ILE A 376 14.22 12.71 0.41
CA ILE A 376 14.52 13.30 1.71
C ILE A 376 15.58 12.45 2.43
N ALA A 377 16.83 12.91 2.42
CA ALA A 377 17.94 12.17 3.02
C ALA A 377 17.85 12.06 4.56
N ARG A 378 17.20 13.02 5.23
CA ARG A 378 17.08 13.00 6.70
C ARG A 378 15.87 12.18 7.15
N PRO A 379 16.01 11.32 8.16
CA PRO A 379 14.87 10.59 8.72
C PRO A 379 13.81 11.57 9.22
N CYS A 380 12.54 11.19 9.07
CA CYS A 380 11.38 11.96 9.51
C CYS A 380 10.48 11.06 10.33
N ASP A 381 10.04 11.55 11.49
CA ASP A 381 9.25 10.79 12.47
C ASP A 381 7.74 11.01 12.29
N SER A 382 7.33 11.87 11.35
CA SER A 382 5.91 12.06 10.99
C SER A 382 5.75 12.47 9.53
N PHE A 383 4.58 12.15 8.97
CA PHE A 383 4.19 12.60 7.63
C PHE A 383 4.27 14.11 7.50
N SER A 384 3.78 14.87 8.49
CA SER A 384 3.82 16.35 8.44
C SER A 384 5.25 16.89 8.36
N GLN A 385 6.20 16.30 9.08
CA GLN A 385 7.62 16.67 9.00
C GLN A 385 8.19 16.35 7.62
N TRP A 386 7.91 15.16 7.10
CA TRP A 386 8.35 14.75 5.76
C TRP A 386 7.74 15.64 4.67
N TRP A 387 6.43 15.89 4.72
CA TRP A 387 5.71 16.75 3.78
C TRP A 387 6.20 18.20 3.79
N THR A 388 6.53 18.73 4.98
CA THR A 388 7.13 20.07 5.10
C THR A 388 8.50 20.13 4.43
N ARG A 389 9.30 19.07 4.52
CA ARG A 389 10.61 18.99 3.83
C ARG A 389 10.45 18.85 2.33
N VAL A 390 9.55 17.97 1.88
CA VAL A 390 9.20 17.83 0.46
C VAL A 390 8.88 19.19 -0.14
N GLY A 391 8.03 19.99 0.50
CA GLY A 391 7.71 21.33 -0.01
C GLY A 391 8.88 22.32 -0.04
N ARG A 392 9.93 22.12 0.78
CA ARG A 392 11.13 22.97 0.82
C ARG A 392 12.23 22.52 -0.15
N GLU A 393 12.33 21.21 -0.37
CA GLU A 393 13.36 20.57 -1.19
C GLU A 393 12.88 20.32 -2.63
N LEU A 394 11.61 20.64 -2.93
CA LEU A 394 11.05 20.49 -4.26
C LEU A 394 11.76 21.38 -5.28
N SER A 395 12.19 20.79 -6.39
CA SER A 395 12.92 21.45 -7.46
C SER A 395 12.30 21.16 -8.84
N PRO A 396 12.60 21.96 -9.88
CA PRO A 396 12.18 21.68 -11.25
C PRO A 396 12.64 20.34 -11.82
N ALA A 397 13.63 19.68 -11.22
CA ALA A 397 14.09 18.36 -11.63
C ALA A 397 13.17 17.22 -11.12
N ASP A 398 12.29 17.50 -10.16
CA ASP A 398 11.43 16.49 -9.57
C ASP A 398 10.16 16.26 -10.40
N PRO A 399 9.75 14.99 -10.65
CA PRO A 399 8.59 14.68 -11.49
C PRO A 399 7.29 15.38 -11.07
N VAL A 400 7.08 15.56 -9.76
CA VAL A 400 5.89 16.25 -9.26
C VAL A 400 5.91 17.75 -9.55
N PHE A 401 7.08 18.40 -9.65
CA PHE A 401 7.17 19.85 -9.82
C PHE A 401 6.47 20.30 -11.11
N SER A 402 6.82 19.69 -12.25
CA SER A 402 6.19 20.01 -13.54
C SER A 402 4.69 19.67 -13.60
N LEU A 403 4.20 18.83 -12.67
CA LEU A 403 2.80 18.43 -12.62
C LEU A 403 1.96 19.38 -11.76
N VAL A 404 2.49 19.88 -10.65
CA VAL A 404 1.72 20.63 -9.64
C VAL A 404 2.08 22.11 -9.56
N CYS A 405 3.18 22.54 -10.17
CA CYS A 405 3.56 23.94 -10.28
C CYS A 405 3.24 24.44 -11.70
N PRO A 406 2.39 25.48 -11.85
CA PRO A 406 2.12 26.03 -13.17
C PRO A 406 3.39 26.64 -13.81
N VAL A 407 3.50 26.54 -15.13
CA VAL A 407 4.61 27.10 -15.92
C VAL A 407 4.60 28.63 -15.82
N PRO A 408 5.73 29.31 -15.56
CA PRO A 408 5.77 30.77 -15.58
C PRO A 408 5.40 31.31 -16.97
N GLY A 409 4.40 32.20 -17.07
CA GLY A 409 4.03 32.89 -18.30
C GLY A 409 2.60 32.70 -18.80
N ASP A 410 1.73 32.02 -18.06
CA ASP A 410 0.29 32.00 -18.36
C ASP A 410 -0.36 33.33 -17.87
N PRO A 411 -0.88 34.20 -18.77
CA PRO A 411 -1.50 35.46 -18.39
C PRO A 411 -2.81 35.30 -17.61
N ASP A 412 -3.39 34.10 -17.56
CA ASP A 412 -4.56 33.76 -16.75
C ASP A 412 -4.20 33.12 -15.38
N ALA A 413 -2.91 32.92 -15.08
CA ALA A 413 -2.48 32.34 -13.81
C ALA A 413 -2.50 33.37 -12.68
N ASP A 414 -3.43 33.19 -11.73
CA ASP A 414 -3.51 34.01 -10.51
C ASP A 414 -2.23 33.86 -9.66
N PRO A 415 -1.46 34.93 -9.42
CA PRO A 415 -0.26 34.90 -8.59
C PRO A 415 -0.55 34.62 -7.10
N VAL A 416 -1.81 34.45 -6.68
CA VAL A 416 -2.18 33.95 -5.34
C VAL A 416 -2.23 32.41 -5.29
N ALA A 417 -2.11 31.72 -6.42
CA ALA A 417 -2.10 30.25 -6.53
C ALA A 417 -0.72 29.60 -6.31
N TYR A 418 0.33 30.39 -6.05
CA TYR A 418 1.59 29.85 -5.55
C TYR A 418 1.37 29.32 -4.13
N PRO A 419 1.84 28.10 -3.78
CA PRO A 419 1.82 27.66 -2.41
C PRO A 419 2.77 28.55 -1.61
N VAL A 420 2.25 29.63 -1.02
CA VAL A 420 2.88 30.28 0.11
C VAL A 420 2.92 29.20 1.20
N LEU A 421 4.08 28.57 1.35
CA LEU A 421 4.38 27.78 2.54
C LEU A 421 4.05 28.67 3.74
N PRO A 422 3.13 28.28 4.64
CA PRO A 422 2.93 29.06 5.84
C PRO A 422 4.27 29.12 6.57
N PRO A 423 4.69 30.30 7.09
CA PRO A 423 5.91 30.38 7.86
C PRO A 423 5.86 29.36 9.01
N PRO A 424 7.02 28.81 9.43
CA PRO A 424 7.05 27.83 10.50
C PRO A 424 6.30 28.37 11.72
N ARG A 425 5.26 27.65 12.15
CA ARG A 425 4.52 28.00 13.37
C ARG A 425 5.54 28.07 14.51
N ARG A 426 5.67 29.24 15.14
CA ARG A 426 6.43 29.37 16.38
C ARG A 426 5.83 28.42 17.40
N ALA A 427 6.69 27.67 18.11
CA ALA A 427 6.27 26.82 19.21
C ALA A 427 5.53 27.68 20.25
N GLY A 428 4.22 27.48 20.39
CA GLY A 428 3.44 28.23 21.37
C GLY A 428 1.92 28.20 21.18
N ASP A 429 1.41 28.07 19.95
CA ASP A 429 -0.02 28.28 19.75
C ASP A 429 -0.85 26.98 19.87
N ARG A 430 -1.30 26.71 21.09
CA ARG A 430 -2.35 25.72 21.41
C ARG A 430 -3.69 26.28 20.97
N ARG A 431 -4.17 25.91 19.78
CA ARG A 431 -5.58 25.61 19.46
C ARG A 431 -5.73 25.29 17.97
N ALA A 432 -5.95 24.01 17.67
CA ALA A 432 -6.74 23.62 16.52
C ALA A 432 -7.92 22.82 17.07
N ARG A 433 -9.04 23.51 17.25
CA ARG A 433 -10.35 22.87 17.38
C ARG A 433 -10.62 22.22 16.03
N TRP A 434 -10.78 20.90 16.02
CA TRP A 434 -11.43 20.23 14.91
C TRP A 434 -12.91 20.60 14.99
N HIS A 435 -13.41 21.30 13.97
CA HIS A 435 -14.83 21.41 13.74
C HIS A 435 -15.37 19.98 13.47
N ARG A 436 -16.31 19.53 14.31
CA ARG A 436 -17.50 18.80 13.84
C ARG A 436 -18.31 19.78 12.96
N PRO A 437 -19.12 19.34 11.98
CA PRO A 437 -19.54 17.98 11.62
C PRO A 437 -18.74 17.35 10.48
#